data_AF-A0A5D2L3S9-F1
#
_entry.id   AF-A0A5D2L3S9-F1
#
_cell.length_a   1.000
_cell.length_b   1.000
_cell.length_c   1.000
_cell.angle_alpha   90.00
_cell.angle_beta   90.00
_cell.angle_gamma   90.00
#
_symmetry.space_group_name_H-M   'P 1'
#
loop_
_entity.id
_entity.type
_entity.pdbx_description
1 polymer ?
#
loop_
_entity_poly.entity_id
_entity_poly.type
_entity_poly.pdbx_seq_one_letter_code
_entity_poly.pdbx_strand_id
1 'polypeptide(L)'
;MLEFYITKRVLTESKKGPCEVTNHVDSYWQCDPDWEKNRKNLADCAPGFARGTTGGKDGEFYVVTNPIDNVADPKPGTLRHAVTQTGPLWITFKGSMTIKLQQELIFSTDKTIDARGANVEICNGAGITIQFSKTVIIHGLQIHHIIPAKGG
;
A
#
# COMPACT_ATOMS: atom_id res chain seq x y z
N MET A 1 6.70 -36.73 7.86
CA MET A 1 7.10 -35.53 7.09
C MET A 1 5.81 -34.96 6.51
N LEU A 2 5.13 -34.10 7.26
CA LEU A 2 3.81 -33.56 6.90
C LEU A 2 4.00 -32.11 6.43
N GLU A 3 3.63 -31.86 5.19
CA GLU A 3 3.55 -30.54 4.59
C GLU A 3 2.38 -29.75 5.20
N PHE A 4 2.66 -28.54 5.69
CA PHE A 4 1.61 -27.59 6.07
C PHE A 4 1.25 -26.71 4.87
N TYR A 5 0.27 -27.15 4.10
CA TYR A 5 -0.52 -26.29 3.22
C TYR A 5 -1.46 -25.46 4.09
N ILE A 6 -1.03 -24.26 4.51
CA ILE A 6 -1.88 -23.37 5.31
C ILE A 6 -2.96 -22.77 4.39
N THR A 7 -4.10 -23.44 4.33
CA THR A 7 -5.33 -22.88 3.78
C THR A 7 -5.86 -21.79 4.71
N LYS A 8 -6.47 -20.74 4.13
CA LYS A 8 -7.02 -19.53 4.79
C LYS A 8 -7.96 -19.74 5.99
N ARG A 9 -8.32 -20.99 6.33
CA ARG A 9 -9.22 -21.36 7.44
C ARG A 9 -8.62 -21.21 8.84
N VAL A 10 -7.29 -21.11 8.99
CA VAL A 10 -6.66 -20.99 10.32
C VAL A 10 -6.78 -19.58 10.93
N LEU A 11 -7.13 -18.56 10.13
CA LEU A 11 -7.37 -17.20 10.64
C LEU A 11 -8.82 -16.97 11.14
N THR A 12 -9.71 -17.94 10.96
CA THR A 12 -11.12 -17.88 11.38
C THR A 12 -11.40 -18.61 12.69
N GLU A 13 -10.39 -18.87 13.51
CA GLU A 13 -10.65 -19.14 14.93
C GLU A 13 -10.75 -17.79 15.65
N SER A 14 -12.00 -17.43 15.96
CA SER A 14 -12.35 -16.29 16.80
C SER A 14 -11.45 -16.23 18.02
N LYS A 15 -10.54 -15.26 18.08
CA LYS A 15 -9.83 -14.93 19.31
C LYS A 15 -10.88 -14.48 20.32
N LYS A 16 -11.24 -15.36 21.27
CA LYS A 16 -12.12 -15.05 22.41
C LYS A 16 -11.35 -14.25 23.48
N GLY A 17 -10.84 -13.09 23.09
CA GLY A 17 -10.12 -12.13 23.93
C GLY A 17 -10.13 -10.75 23.26
N PRO A 18 -9.84 -9.66 24.01
CA PRO A 18 -9.70 -8.33 23.41
C PRO A 18 -8.64 -8.38 22.30
N CYS A 19 -8.84 -7.62 21.23
CA CYS A 19 -7.82 -7.53 20.20
C CYS A 19 -6.54 -6.93 20.78
N GLU A 20 -5.46 -7.72 20.78
CA GLU A 20 -4.16 -7.27 21.25
C GLU A 20 -3.28 -6.88 20.06
N VAL A 21 -3.02 -5.58 19.93
CA VAL A 21 -2.03 -5.01 19.01
C VAL A 21 -1.01 -4.19 19.78
N THR A 22 0.20 -4.13 19.27
CA THR A 22 1.31 -3.42 19.93
C THR A 22 1.38 -1.94 19.56
N ASN A 23 0.64 -1.50 18.53
CA ASN A 23 0.58 -0.10 18.12
C ASN A 23 -0.84 0.35 17.75
N HIS A 24 -1.11 1.65 17.94
CA HIS A 24 -2.43 2.28 17.72
C HIS A 24 -2.85 2.35 16.25
N VAL A 25 -1.91 2.32 15.29
CA VAL A 25 -2.27 2.34 13.87
C VAL A 25 -2.82 0.97 13.45
N ASP A 26 -2.23 -0.09 13.98
CA ASP A 26 -2.61 -1.46 13.68
C ASP A 26 -3.94 -1.87 14.29
N SER A 27 -4.39 -1.22 15.37
CA SER A 27 -5.71 -1.52 15.95
C SER A 27 -6.85 -1.26 14.97
N TYR A 28 -6.70 -0.31 14.05
CA TYR A 28 -7.77 0.03 13.11
C TYR A 28 -7.97 -0.98 11.97
N TRP A 29 -7.07 -1.97 11.84
CA TRP A 29 -7.22 -2.98 10.80
C TRP A 29 -7.02 -4.40 11.31
N GLN A 30 -6.10 -4.64 12.25
CA GLN A 30 -5.94 -5.98 12.82
C GLN A 30 -7.09 -6.35 13.76
N CYS A 31 -7.74 -5.36 14.36
CA CYS A 31 -8.88 -5.56 15.26
C CYS A 31 -10.25 -5.42 14.58
N ASP A 32 -10.28 -4.95 13.34
CA ASP A 32 -11.52 -4.85 12.56
C ASP A 32 -11.69 -6.14 11.74
N PRO A 33 -12.64 -7.03 12.08
CA PRO A 33 -12.89 -8.24 11.30
C PRO A 33 -13.36 -7.95 9.87
N ASP A 34 -13.89 -6.74 9.61
CA ASP A 34 -14.34 -6.28 8.30
C ASP A 34 -13.36 -5.26 7.68
N TRP A 35 -12.09 -5.22 8.13
CA TRP A 35 -11.08 -4.26 7.64
C TRP A 35 -10.96 -4.22 6.11
N GLU A 36 -11.19 -5.35 5.42
CA GLU A 36 -11.16 -5.42 3.95
C GLU A 36 -12.27 -4.57 3.32
N LYS A 37 -13.46 -4.53 3.92
CA LYS A 37 -14.58 -3.67 3.51
C LYS A 37 -14.37 -2.23 3.97
N ASN A 38 -13.69 -2.08 5.11
CA ASN A 38 -13.42 -0.81 5.78
C ASN A 38 -12.01 -0.28 5.50
N ARG A 39 -11.38 -0.65 4.36
CA ARG A 39 -9.96 -0.37 4.09
C ARG A 39 -9.56 1.07 4.37
N LYS A 40 -10.43 2.01 4.00
CA LYS A 40 -10.19 3.45 4.12
C LYS A 40 -10.16 3.98 5.54
N ASN A 41 -10.62 3.23 6.54
CA ASN A 41 -10.53 3.61 7.96
C ASN A 41 -9.09 3.84 8.40
N LEU A 42 -8.12 3.20 7.73
CA LEU A 42 -6.68 3.43 7.98
C LEU A 42 -6.27 4.91 7.89
N ALA A 43 -6.96 5.72 7.07
CA ALA A 43 -6.67 7.15 6.94
C ALA A 43 -7.01 7.96 8.19
N ASP A 44 -7.87 7.45 9.07
CA ASP A 44 -8.26 8.13 10.31
C ASP A 44 -7.30 7.85 11.48
N CYS A 45 -6.27 7.03 11.25
CA CYS A 45 -5.42 6.47 12.30
C CYS A 45 -4.07 7.17 12.46
N ALA A 46 -3.72 8.08 11.53
CA ALA A 46 -2.40 8.69 11.48
C ALA A 46 -2.09 9.45 12.79
N PRO A 47 -1.05 9.05 13.54
CA PRO A 47 -0.70 9.70 14.81
C PRO A 47 0.29 10.85 14.61
N GLY A 48 0.52 11.63 15.67
CA GLY A 48 1.58 12.65 15.73
C GLY A 48 1.40 13.77 14.71
N PHE A 49 2.51 14.24 14.12
CA PHE A 49 2.51 15.33 13.13
C PHE A 49 1.80 14.96 11.82
N ALA A 50 1.63 13.66 11.55
CA ALA A 50 0.89 13.18 10.39
C ALA A 50 -0.64 13.12 10.62
N ARG A 51 -1.13 13.49 11.82
CA ARG A 51 -2.57 13.52 12.11
C ARG A 51 -3.30 14.42 11.10
N GLY A 52 -4.38 13.88 10.52
CA GLY A 52 -5.15 14.56 9.48
C GLY A 52 -4.67 14.25 8.05
N THR A 53 -3.66 13.40 7.87
CA THR A 53 -3.30 12.86 6.55
C THR A 53 -4.44 11.96 6.06
N THR A 54 -5.16 12.41 5.03
CA THR A 54 -6.30 11.67 4.46
C THR A 54 -5.92 10.69 3.36
N GLY A 55 -4.78 10.88 2.69
CA GLY A 55 -4.40 10.01 1.58
C GLY A 55 -5.41 10.09 0.44
N GLY A 56 -5.70 8.94 -0.17
CA GLY A 56 -6.75 8.79 -1.18
C GLY A 56 -8.13 8.43 -0.62
N LYS A 57 -8.43 8.76 0.65
CA LYS A 57 -9.69 8.36 1.33
C LYS A 57 -10.93 8.70 0.52
N ASP A 58 -11.00 9.91 -0.03
CA ASP A 58 -12.18 10.41 -0.76
C ASP A 58 -12.18 10.03 -2.25
N GLY A 59 -11.21 9.23 -2.68
CA GLY A 59 -11.03 8.81 -4.06
C GLY A 59 -11.49 7.40 -4.35
N GLU A 60 -11.49 7.01 -5.62
CA GLU A 60 -11.82 5.65 -6.02
C GLU A 60 -10.73 4.66 -5.66
N PHE A 61 -11.10 3.37 -5.61
CA PHE A 61 -10.10 2.31 -5.56
C PHE A 61 -9.41 2.16 -6.91
N TYR A 62 -8.09 2.07 -6.89
CA TYR A 62 -7.28 1.68 -8.04
C TYR A 62 -6.58 0.36 -7.73
N VAL A 63 -6.78 -0.66 -8.56
CA VAL A 63 -6.16 -1.98 -8.36
C VAL A 63 -4.96 -2.12 -9.30
N VAL A 64 -3.76 -2.22 -8.73
CA VAL A 64 -2.56 -2.59 -9.47
C VAL A 64 -2.65 -4.06 -9.84
N THR A 65 -2.56 -4.34 -11.13
CA THR A 65 -2.66 -5.68 -11.72
C THR A 65 -1.40 -6.08 -12.47
N ASN A 66 -0.55 -5.10 -12.82
CA ASN A 66 0.67 -5.30 -13.58
C ASN A 66 1.87 -4.71 -12.82
N PRO A 67 2.89 -5.52 -12.48
CA PRO A 67 4.08 -5.04 -11.77
C PRO A 67 5.12 -4.35 -12.66
N ILE A 68 4.94 -4.38 -14.00
CA ILE A 68 5.90 -3.79 -14.93
C ILE A 68 5.88 -2.27 -14.82
N ASP A 69 7.06 -1.70 -14.56
CA ASP A 69 7.26 -0.26 -14.58
C ASP A 69 7.73 0.22 -15.96
N ASN A 70 7.14 1.31 -16.44
CA ASN A 70 7.56 2.01 -17.66
C ASN A 70 7.40 3.52 -17.43
N VAL A 71 8.51 4.25 -17.48
CA VAL A 71 8.54 5.70 -17.22
C VAL A 71 7.94 6.50 -18.37
N ALA A 72 8.21 6.12 -19.61
CA ALA A 72 7.79 6.86 -20.79
C ALA A 72 6.30 6.66 -21.09
N ASP A 73 5.76 5.50 -20.75
CA ASP A 73 4.39 5.10 -21.06
C ASP A 73 3.81 4.24 -19.92
N PRO A 74 3.51 4.85 -18.75
CA PRO A 74 2.93 4.14 -17.62
C PRO A 74 1.49 3.72 -17.97
N LYS A 75 1.25 2.42 -18.11
CA LYS A 75 -0.06 1.89 -18.50
C LYS A 75 -1.04 1.78 -17.32
N PRO A 76 -2.36 1.95 -17.55
CA PRO A 76 -3.39 1.58 -16.58
C PRO A 76 -3.18 0.15 -16.05
N GLY A 77 -3.43 -0.04 -14.76
CA GLY A 77 -3.12 -1.27 -14.02
C GLY A 77 -1.69 -1.33 -13.46
N THR A 78 -0.78 -0.40 -13.78
CA THR A 78 0.55 -0.30 -13.14
C THR A 78 0.55 0.64 -11.93
N LEU A 79 1.54 0.47 -11.05
CA LEU A 79 1.72 1.35 -9.89
C LEU A 79 2.12 2.77 -10.30
N ARG A 80 3.03 2.94 -11.27
CA ARG A 80 3.44 4.27 -11.75
C ARG A 80 2.27 5.06 -12.30
N HIS A 81 1.43 4.44 -13.13
CA HIS A 81 0.24 5.09 -13.62
C HIS A 81 -0.68 5.54 -12.48
N ALA A 82 -0.87 4.69 -11.45
CA ALA A 82 -1.75 4.99 -10.32
C ALA A 82 -1.31 6.22 -9.51
N VAL A 83 -0.03 6.28 -9.13
CA VAL A 83 0.46 7.34 -8.24
C VAL A 83 0.60 8.70 -8.92
N THR A 84 0.65 8.74 -10.25
CA THR A 84 0.73 9.98 -11.04
C THR A 84 -0.64 10.50 -11.49
N GLN A 85 -1.74 9.79 -11.23
CA GLN A 85 -3.07 10.29 -11.59
C GLN A 85 -3.45 11.54 -10.79
N THR A 86 -4.22 12.41 -11.41
CA THR A 86 -4.84 13.55 -10.74
C THR A 86 -5.95 13.11 -9.80
N GLY A 87 -6.07 13.77 -8.65
CA GLY A 87 -7.13 13.51 -7.68
C GLY A 87 -6.85 12.34 -6.73
N PRO A 88 -7.73 12.13 -5.73
CA PRO A 88 -7.50 11.13 -4.70
C PRO A 88 -7.61 9.71 -5.25
N LEU A 89 -6.71 8.80 -4.84
CA LEU A 89 -6.81 7.36 -5.15
C LEU A 89 -6.37 6.47 -4.00
N TRP A 90 -7.19 5.45 -3.72
CA TRP A 90 -6.84 4.37 -2.79
C TRP A 90 -6.30 3.16 -3.58
N ILE A 91 -4.98 3.05 -3.63
CA ILE A 91 -4.26 2.10 -4.47
C ILE A 91 -4.08 0.78 -3.70
N THR A 92 -4.60 -0.30 -4.26
CA THR A 92 -4.48 -1.68 -3.76
C THR A 92 -3.85 -2.58 -4.81
N PHE A 93 -3.61 -3.85 -4.46
CA PHE A 93 -2.94 -4.80 -5.33
C PHE A 93 -3.80 -6.05 -5.53
N LYS A 94 -3.87 -6.54 -6.76
CA LYS A 94 -4.61 -7.77 -7.10
C LYS A 94 -4.05 -9.01 -6.37
N GLY A 95 -2.79 -8.98 -5.99
CA GLY A 95 -2.10 -10.04 -5.26
C GLY A 95 -0.65 -9.67 -5.01
N SER A 96 0.11 -10.61 -4.44
CA SER A 96 1.54 -10.42 -4.18
C SER A 96 2.30 -10.18 -5.48
N MET A 97 3.23 -9.23 -5.47
CA MET A 97 4.04 -8.89 -6.64
C MET A 97 5.34 -8.19 -6.26
N THR A 98 6.35 -8.33 -7.12
CA THR A 98 7.62 -7.61 -7.01
C THR A 98 7.71 -6.59 -8.13
N ILE A 99 7.90 -5.32 -7.78
CA ILE A 99 7.94 -4.18 -8.69
C ILE A 99 9.38 -3.65 -8.71
N LYS A 100 10.00 -3.69 -9.89
CA LYS A 100 11.30 -3.07 -10.13
C LYS A 100 11.08 -1.72 -10.82
N LEU A 101 11.33 -0.64 -10.10
CA LEU A 101 11.20 0.73 -10.63
C LEU A 101 12.39 1.07 -11.53
N GLN A 102 12.12 1.59 -12.73
CA GLN A 102 13.13 2.04 -13.69
C GLN A 102 13.76 3.39 -13.30
N GLN A 103 12.95 4.28 -12.73
CA GLN A 103 13.31 5.60 -12.21
C GLN A 103 12.52 5.87 -10.93
N GLU A 104 12.86 6.93 -10.20
CA GLU A 104 12.12 7.27 -8.98
C GLU A 104 10.61 7.34 -9.21
N LEU A 105 9.86 6.75 -8.30
CA LEU A 105 8.42 6.77 -8.31
C LEU A 105 7.95 8.04 -7.58
N ILE A 106 7.64 9.09 -8.35
CA ILE A 106 7.19 10.38 -7.82
C ILE A 106 5.68 10.36 -7.65
N PHE A 107 5.23 10.72 -6.45
CA PHE A 107 3.81 10.73 -6.11
C PHE A 107 3.20 12.08 -6.42
N SER A 108 1.94 12.07 -6.83
CA SER A 108 1.06 13.23 -6.74
C SER A 108 0.33 13.24 -5.39
N THR A 109 -0.31 14.36 -5.05
CA THR A 109 -1.12 14.56 -3.83
C THR A 109 -2.28 13.55 -3.73
N ASP A 110 -2.76 13.32 -2.51
CA ASP A 110 -3.95 12.52 -2.18
C ASP A 110 -3.86 11.04 -2.61
N LYS A 111 -2.75 10.39 -2.27
CA LYS A 111 -2.53 8.97 -2.60
C LYS A 111 -2.45 8.13 -1.34
N THR A 112 -3.15 6.99 -1.36
CA THR A 112 -2.87 5.91 -0.43
C THR A 112 -2.35 4.71 -1.20
N ILE A 113 -1.19 4.18 -0.83
CA ILE A 113 -0.83 2.79 -1.15
C ILE A 113 -1.15 1.92 0.04
N ASP A 114 -2.00 0.93 -0.20
CA ASP A 114 -2.46 -0.05 0.77
C ASP A 114 -2.16 -1.46 0.27
N ALA A 115 -1.04 -2.02 0.73
CA ALA A 115 -0.63 -3.38 0.40
C ALA A 115 -1.15 -4.45 1.37
N ARG A 116 -2.05 -4.11 2.32
CA ARG A 116 -2.64 -5.13 3.20
C ARG A 116 -3.36 -6.20 2.38
N GLY A 117 -3.09 -7.46 2.70
CA GLY A 117 -3.63 -8.63 2.00
C GLY A 117 -2.77 -9.17 0.85
N ALA A 118 -1.62 -8.55 0.56
CA ALA A 118 -0.66 -9.00 -0.45
C ALA A 118 0.79 -8.78 0.02
N ASN A 119 1.73 -9.62 -0.42
CA ASN A 119 3.15 -9.34 -0.26
C ASN A 119 3.65 -8.52 -1.45
N VAL A 120 3.85 -7.21 -1.25
CA VAL A 120 4.24 -6.30 -2.33
C VAL A 120 5.61 -5.73 -2.05
N GLU A 121 6.54 -6.05 -2.94
CA GLU A 121 7.94 -5.67 -2.85
C GLU A 121 8.28 -4.62 -3.90
N ILE A 122 8.99 -3.57 -3.50
CA ILE A 122 9.67 -2.64 -4.40
C ILE A 122 11.17 -2.82 -4.18
N CYS A 123 11.85 -3.41 -5.16
CA CYS A 123 13.26 -3.76 -5.00
C CYS A 123 14.07 -3.83 -6.30
N ASN A 124 15.40 -3.85 -6.15
CA ASN A 124 16.38 -4.02 -7.23
C ASN A 124 16.28 -2.95 -8.34
N GLY A 125 15.80 -1.76 -7.98
CA GLY A 125 15.54 -0.63 -8.86
C GLY A 125 15.50 0.67 -8.06
N ALA A 126 14.91 1.72 -8.64
CA ALA A 126 14.80 3.03 -8.03
C ALA A 126 13.88 3.04 -6.79
N GLY A 127 13.94 4.14 -6.02
CA GLY A 127 13.13 4.36 -4.83
C GLY A 127 11.82 5.12 -5.08
N ILE A 128 11.20 5.53 -3.97
CA ILE A 128 10.00 6.39 -3.94
C ILE A 128 10.41 7.81 -3.56
N THR A 129 9.82 8.79 -4.24
CA THR A 129 10.03 10.22 -3.95
C THR A 129 8.68 10.90 -3.71
N ILE A 130 8.53 11.54 -2.55
CA ILE A 130 7.36 12.37 -2.22
C ILE A 130 7.84 13.82 -2.16
N GLN A 131 7.66 14.55 -3.25
CA GLN A 131 8.04 15.95 -3.36
C GLN A 131 6.87 16.80 -3.84
N PHE A 132 6.75 18.00 -3.29
CA PHE A 132 5.68 18.97 -3.60
C PHE A 132 4.25 18.39 -3.55
N SER A 133 4.06 17.32 -2.79
CA SER A 133 2.79 16.60 -2.63
C SER A 133 2.36 16.65 -1.18
N LYS A 134 1.05 16.58 -0.96
CA LYS A 134 0.46 16.52 0.38
C LYS A 134 -0.35 15.23 0.51
N THR A 135 -0.71 14.89 1.75
CA THR A 135 -1.70 13.84 2.03
C THR A 135 -1.38 12.52 1.31
N VAL A 136 -0.20 11.96 1.60
CA VAL A 136 0.22 10.65 1.08
C VAL A 136 0.32 9.64 2.22
N ILE A 137 -0.30 8.48 2.05
CA ILE A 137 -0.21 7.33 2.96
C ILE A 137 0.45 6.18 2.21
N ILE A 138 1.50 5.59 2.78
CA ILE A 138 2.13 4.37 2.25
C ILE A 138 2.12 3.33 3.37
N HIS A 139 1.44 2.20 3.15
CA HIS A 139 1.26 1.19 4.18
C HIS A 139 1.37 -0.24 3.60
N GLY A 140 2.08 -1.11 4.31
CA GLY A 140 2.21 -2.54 4.01
C GLY A 140 3.19 -2.91 2.88
N LEU A 141 3.93 -1.93 2.31
CA LEU A 141 4.95 -2.21 1.30
C LEU A 141 6.26 -2.72 1.92
N GLN A 142 6.93 -3.62 1.23
CA GLN A 142 8.32 -3.98 1.48
C GLN A 142 9.22 -3.23 0.49
N ILE A 143 10.09 -2.35 0.98
CA ILE A 143 10.98 -1.52 0.15
C ILE A 143 12.42 -1.82 0.55
N HIS A 144 13.21 -2.39 -0.37
CA HIS A 144 14.56 -2.85 -0.06
C HIS A 144 15.43 -2.98 -1.32
N HIS A 145 16.76 -3.09 -1.15
CA HIS A 145 17.72 -3.13 -2.26
C HIS A 145 17.50 -2.00 -3.29
N ILE A 146 17.28 -0.78 -2.80
CA ILE A 146 17.11 0.40 -3.64
C ILE A 146 18.47 0.80 -4.22
N ILE A 147 18.48 1.02 -5.53
CA ILE A 147 19.66 1.39 -6.30
C ILE A 147 19.46 2.84 -6.77
N PRO A 148 20.47 3.72 -6.60
CA PRO A 148 20.43 5.06 -7.17
C PRO A 148 20.12 5.02 -8.67
N ALA A 149 19.14 5.79 -9.10
CA ALA A 149 18.68 5.84 -10.48
C ALA A 149 18.38 7.29 -10.87
N LYS A 150 18.16 7.51 -12.17
CA LYS A 150 17.64 8.80 -12.64
C LYS A 150 16.22 9.00 -12.07
N GLY A 151 15.86 10.24 -11.78
CA GLY A 151 14.67 10.54 -10.99
C GLY A 151 14.64 12.02 -10.62
N GLY A 152 13.85 12.37 -9.59
CA GLY A 152 13.70 13.75 -9.12
C GLY A 152 15.02 14.38 -8.70
#